data_AF-A0A7V8YZ33-F1
#
_entry.id   AF-A0A7V8YZ33-F1
#
_cell.length_a   1.000
_cell.length_b   1.000
_cell.length_c   1.000
_cell.angle_alpha   90.00
_cell.angle_beta   90.00
_cell.angle_gamma   90.00
#
_symmetry.space_group_name_H-M   'P 1'
#
loop_
_entity.id
_entity.type
_entity.pdbx_description
1 polymer ?
#
loop_
_entity_poly.entity_id
_entity_poly.type
_entity_poly.pdbx_seq_one_letter_code
_entity_poly.pdbx_strand_id
1 'polypeptide(L)'
;MRKLIYQLHLILGIFVSIPVLAWALSGFLYALPNTVEGGAVEKIDSARVKVSPGEAIVKARELAGKALPTTALTLLMKDGRPQYQSVGGLGADSIFIDAETGDARMSAQPTWKTRFFREAHFYFFAGSWQVTLLLLFSGLAALSAITGIYLNIVYWSRKFRRRPARE
;
A
#
# COMPACT_ATOMS: atom_id res chain seq x y z
N MET A 1 41.90 -11.80 -1.00
CA MET A 1 40.53 -12.08 -0.50
C MET A 1 39.78 -10.84 0.00
N ARG A 2 40.28 -10.08 0.98
CA ARG A 2 39.56 -8.91 1.55
C ARG A 2 39.06 -7.88 0.52
N LYS A 3 39.84 -7.60 -0.53
CA LYS A 3 39.47 -6.66 -1.61
C LYS A 3 38.30 -7.16 -2.48
N LEU A 4 38.24 -8.46 -2.76
CA LEU A 4 37.17 -9.07 -3.55
C LEU A 4 35.85 -9.07 -2.76
N ILE A 5 35.91 -9.46 -1.48
CA ILE A 5 34.75 -9.41 -0.57
C ILE A 5 34.20 -7.99 -0.47
N TYR A 6 35.08 -6.99 -0.32
CA TYR A 6 34.66 -5.59 -0.26
C TYR A 6 34.03 -5.09 -1.58
N GLN A 7 34.59 -5.47 -2.73
CA GLN A 7 34.02 -5.11 -4.03
C GLN A 7 32.68 -5.79 -4.29
N LEU A 8 32.55 -7.06 -3.89
CA LEU A 8 31.29 -7.79 -3.97
C LEU A 8 30.23 -7.13 -3.07
N HIS A 9 30.59 -6.75 -1.85
CA HIS A 9 29.71 -6.02 -0.94
C HIS A 9 29.22 -4.70 -1.55
N LEU A 10 30.10 -3.94 -2.22
CA LEU A 10 29.70 -2.71 -2.91
C LEU A 10 28.74 -2.99 -4.08
N ILE A 11 29.03 -3.99 -4.92
CA ILE A 11 28.15 -4.33 -6.04
C ILE A 11 26.77 -4.77 -5.53
N LEU A 12 26.74 -5.70 -4.58
CA LEU A 12 25.50 -6.16 -3.95
C LEU A 12 24.76 -5.02 -3.25
N GLY A 13 25.50 -4.10 -2.62
CA GLY A 13 24.95 -2.90 -2.00
C GLY A 13 24.14 -2.06 -2.98
N ILE A 14 24.68 -1.77 -4.18
CA ILE A 14 23.93 -1.05 -5.24
C ILE A 14 22.69 -1.84 -5.67
N PHE A 15 22.85 -3.14 -5.95
CA PHE A 15 21.74 -3.98 -6.40
C PHE A 15 20.59 -4.02 -5.39
N VAL A 16 20.89 -4.01 -4.08
CA VAL A 16 19.89 -3.99 -3.01
C VAL A 16 19.33 -2.58 -2.77
N SER A 17 20.14 -1.52 -2.90
CA SER A 17 19.69 -0.15 -2.67
C SER A 17 18.59 0.30 -3.65
N ILE A 18 18.58 -0.21 -4.90
CA ILE A 18 17.57 0.18 -5.90
C ILE A 18 16.16 -0.29 -5.50
N PRO A 19 15.91 -1.60 -5.23
CA PRO A 19 14.63 -2.06 -4.70
C PRO A 19 14.22 -1.39 -3.38
N VAL A 20 15.17 -1.18 -2.46
CA VAL A 20 14.90 -0.50 -1.18
C VAL A 20 14.45 0.94 -1.39
N LEU A 21 15.08 1.65 -2.33
CA LEU A 21 14.69 3.02 -2.66
C LEU A 21 13.31 3.07 -3.31
N ALA A 22 12.99 2.13 -4.21
CA ALA A 22 11.66 2.01 -4.81
C ALA A 22 10.58 1.71 -3.75
N TRP A 23 10.88 0.82 -2.80
CA TRP A 23 10.01 0.53 -1.65
C TRP A 23 9.82 1.76 -0.73
N ALA A 24 10.89 2.50 -0.45
CA ALA A 24 10.81 3.71 0.37
C ALA A 24 9.99 4.80 -0.32
N LEU A 25 10.21 5.04 -1.61
CA LEU A 25 9.46 6.02 -2.41
C LEU A 25 7.96 5.68 -2.46
N SER A 26 7.63 4.40 -2.59
CA SER A 26 6.24 3.97 -2.56
C SER A 26 5.60 4.14 -1.17
N GLY A 27 6.34 3.99 -0.07
CA GLY A 27 5.82 4.31 1.26
C GLY A 27 5.47 5.79 1.43
N PHE A 28 6.25 6.70 0.85
CA PHE A 28 5.90 8.12 0.79
C PHE A 28 4.65 8.40 -0.05
N LEU A 29 4.52 7.75 -1.22
CA LEU A 29 3.34 7.88 -2.07
C LEU A 29 2.07 7.32 -1.39
N TYR A 30 2.20 6.25 -0.60
CA TYR A 30 1.09 5.69 0.17
C TYR A 30 0.55 6.68 1.21
N ALA A 31 1.41 7.52 1.79
CA ALA A 31 1.00 8.52 2.76
C ALA A 31 0.26 9.72 2.15
N LEU A 32 0.25 9.86 0.82
CA LEU A 32 -0.50 10.93 0.16
C LEU A 32 -2.00 10.64 0.19
N PRO A 33 -2.84 11.64 0.53
CA PRO A 33 -4.29 11.48 0.51
C PRO A 33 -4.76 11.07 -0.90
N ASN A 34 -5.77 10.20 -0.96
CA ASN A 34 -6.38 9.69 -2.20
C ASN A 34 -5.46 8.89 -3.14
N THR A 35 -4.23 8.56 -2.74
CA THR A 35 -3.31 7.77 -3.59
C THR A 35 -3.54 6.27 -3.45
N VAL A 36 -4.08 5.82 -2.31
CA VAL A 36 -4.46 4.43 -2.05
C VAL A 36 -5.83 4.39 -1.35
N GLU A 37 -6.74 3.54 -1.85
CA GLU A 37 -8.07 3.33 -1.23
C GLU A 37 -7.89 2.90 0.24
N GLY A 38 -8.53 3.62 1.17
CA GLY A 38 -8.60 3.25 2.60
C GLY A 38 -7.60 3.93 3.54
N GLY A 39 -6.84 4.95 3.10
CA GLY A 39 -5.84 5.64 3.93
C GLY A 39 -6.40 6.58 5.01
N ALA A 40 -7.66 7.03 4.90
CA ALA A 40 -8.28 7.95 5.84
C ALA A 40 -9.55 7.35 6.44
N VAL A 41 -9.62 7.31 7.78
CA VAL A 41 -10.85 6.96 8.50
C VAL A 41 -11.71 8.21 8.58
N GLU A 42 -12.67 8.32 7.66
CA GLU A 42 -13.65 9.39 7.69
C GLU A 42 -14.81 9.03 8.62
N LYS A 43 -15.25 10.01 9.43
CA LYS A 43 -16.43 9.84 10.29
C LYS A 43 -17.67 9.78 9.40
N ILE A 44 -18.45 8.72 9.55
CA ILE A 44 -19.72 8.58 8.85
C ILE A 44 -20.77 9.45 9.54
N ASP A 45 -21.40 10.34 8.79
CA ASP A 45 -22.59 11.04 9.23
C ASP A 45 -23.80 10.10 9.13
N SER A 46 -24.41 9.78 10.28
CA SER A 46 -25.55 8.87 10.35
C SER A 46 -26.78 9.40 9.60
N ALA A 47 -26.91 10.72 9.41
CA ALA A 47 -28.03 11.30 8.64
C ALA A 47 -27.97 10.93 7.15
N ARG A 48 -26.79 10.54 6.65
CA ARG A 48 -26.59 10.09 5.27
C ARG A 48 -26.90 8.59 5.10
N VAL A 49 -27.01 7.83 6.17
CA VAL A 49 -27.30 6.39 6.11
C VAL A 49 -28.82 6.20 6.02
N LYS A 50 -29.32 5.93 4.81
CA LYS A 50 -30.75 5.73 4.53
C LYS A 50 -31.13 4.26 4.41
N VAL A 51 -30.18 3.42 4.01
CA VAL A 51 -30.36 1.99 3.86
C VAL A 51 -30.00 1.29 5.16
N SER A 52 -30.88 0.43 5.65
CA SER A 52 -30.62 -0.37 6.84
C SER A 52 -29.64 -1.52 6.56
N PRO A 53 -28.94 -2.05 7.57
CA PRO A 53 -28.08 -3.23 7.41
C PRO A 53 -28.80 -4.45 6.80
N GLY A 54 -30.07 -4.67 7.15
CA GLY A 54 -30.89 -5.76 6.62
C GLY A 54 -31.17 -5.61 5.13
N GLU A 55 -31.56 -4.40 4.70
CA GLU A 55 -31.77 -4.08 3.29
C GLU A 55 -30.48 -4.21 2.48
N ALA A 56 -29.34 -3.77 3.03
CA ALA A 56 -28.04 -3.92 2.37
C ALA A 56 -27.68 -5.40 2.11
N ILE A 57 -27.99 -6.31 3.04
CA ILE A 57 -27.78 -7.75 2.85
C ILE A 57 -28.69 -8.30 1.75
N VAL A 58 -29.97 -7.88 1.72
CA VAL A 58 -30.91 -8.29 0.67
C VAL A 58 -30.40 -7.85 -0.70
N LYS A 59 -30.01 -6.58 -0.84
CA LYS A 59 -29.46 -6.04 -2.09
C LYS A 59 -28.16 -6.72 -2.51
N ALA A 60 -27.31 -7.11 -1.56
CA ALA A 60 -26.10 -7.88 -1.84
C ALA A 60 -26.42 -9.26 -2.42
N ARG A 61 -27.44 -9.94 -1.89
CA ARG A 61 -27.90 -11.24 -2.38
C ARG A 61 -28.54 -11.14 -3.76
N GLU A 62 -29.34 -10.10 -3.98
CA GLU A 62 -29.95 -9.80 -5.29
C GLU A 62 -28.87 -9.63 -6.37
N LEU A 63 -27.86 -8.81 -6.10
CA LEU A 63 -26.74 -8.60 -7.04
C LEU A 63 -25.95 -9.89 -7.30
N ALA A 64 -25.74 -10.71 -6.27
CA ALA A 64 -24.99 -11.95 -6.39
C ALA A 64 -25.76 -13.07 -7.12
N GLY A 65 -27.08 -12.93 -7.27
CA GLY A 65 -27.95 -13.98 -7.83
C GLY A 65 -27.98 -15.27 -7.00
N LYS A 66 -27.45 -15.25 -5.77
CA LYS A 66 -27.34 -16.40 -4.86
C LYS A 66 -27.37 -15.93 -3.40
N ALA A 67 -27.73 -16.86 -2.50
CA ALA A 67 -27.57 -16.62 -1.08
C ALA A 67 -26.07 -16.51 -0.75
N LEU A 68 -25.62 -15.31 -0.40
CA LEU A 68 -24.28 -15.12 0.13
C LEU A 68 -24.26 -15.45 1.62
N PRO A 69 -23.35 -16.33 2.09
CA PRO A 69 -23.03 -16.44 3.50
C PRO A 69 -22.23 -15.18 3.86
N THR A 70 -22.93 -14.07 4.10
CA THR A 70 -22.31 -12.82 4.57
C THR A 70 -21.69 -13.09 5.93
N THR A 71 -20.36 -13.14 5.99
CA THR A 71 -19.61 -13.36 7.24
C THR A 71 -19.33 -12.06 7.97
N ALA A 72 -19.29 -10.94 7.24
CA ALA A 72 -19.16 -9.61 7.79
C ALA A 72 -19.91 -8.58 6.94
N LEU A 73 -20.51 -7.59 7.61
CA LEU A 73 -21.07 -6.39 7.00
C LEU A 73 -20.43 -5.18 7.69
N THR A 74 -19.62 -4.42 6.95
CA THR A 74 -18.90 -3.27 7.49
C THR A 74 -19.42 -2.00 6.83
N LEU A 75 -19.83 -1.01 7.64
CA LEU A 75 -20.13 0.32 7.13
C LEU A 75 -18.83 1.13 7.07
N LEU A 76 -18.49 1.64 5.90
CA LEU A 76 -17.25 2.39 5.65
C LEU A 76 -17.50 3.60 4.75
N MET A 77 -16.55 4.53 4.73
CA MET A 77 -16.52 5.61 3.76
C MET A 77 -15.73 5.18 2.53
N LYS A 78 -16.33 5.31 1.35
CA LYS A 78 -15.67 5.07 0.06
C LYS A 78 -16.08 6.15 -0.93
N ASP A 79 -15.08 6.78 -1.55
CA ASP A 79 -15.29 7.87 -2.52
C ASP A 79 -16.15 9.03 -1.95
N GLY A 80 -15.98 9.35 -0.66
CA GLY A 80 -16.75 10.38 0.05
C GLY A 80 -18.21 10.01 0.36
N ARG A 81 -18.59 8.74 0.16
CA ARG A 81 -19.95 8.23 0.42
C ARG A 81 -19.94 7.08 1.43
N PRO A 82 -20.95 6.98 2.31
CA PRO A 82 -21.10 5.82 3.16
C PRO A 82 -21.52 4.61 2.33
N GLN A 83 -20.79 3.50 2.45
CA GLN A 83 -21.09 2.25 1.75
C GLN A 83 -21.01 1.08 2.73
N TYR A 84 -21.93 0.14 2.61
CA TYR A 84 -21.82 -1.17 3.24
C TYR A 84 -20.93 -2.07 2.38
N GLN A 85 -19.92 -2.67 2.99
CA GLN A 85 -19.15 -3.76 2.40
C GLN A 85 -19.65 -5.08 2.98
N SER A 86 -20.34 -5.88 2.15
CA SER A 86 -20.72 -7.25 2.47
C SER A 86 -19.62 -8.19 1.98
N VAL A 87 -19.01 -8.93 2.89
CA VAL A 87 -17.99 -9.94 2.59
C VAL A 87 -18.64 -11.32 2.59
N GLY A 88 -18.64 -11.99 1.43
CA GLY A 88 -19.02 -13.39 1.29
C GLY A 88 -17.82 -14.34 1.45
N GLY A 89 -18.07 -15.65 1.54
CA GLY A 89 -17.10 -16.74 1.77
C GLY A 89 -15.67 -16.54 1.22
N LEU A 90 -14.67 -17.03 1.96
CA LEU A 90 -13.20 -16.91 1.70
C LEU A 90 -12.68 -15.50 1.34
N GLY A 91 -13.47 -14.43 1.49
CA GLY A 91 -13.02 -13.04 1.33
C GLY A 91 -12.80 -12.58 -0.12
N ALA A 92 -13.15 -13.39 -1.12
CA ALA A 92 -12.90 -13.09 -2.54
C ALA A 92 -13.98 -12.19 -3.18
N ASP A 93 -15.22 -12.25 -2.68
CA ASP A 93 -16.36 -11.49 -3.22
C ASP A 93 -16.80 -10.43 -2.20
N SER A 94 -16.30 -9.19 -2.36
CA SER A 94 -16.82 -8.03 -1.62
C SER A 94 -17.87 -7.32 -2.47
N ILE A 95 -19.08 -7.17 -1.94
CA ILE A 95 -20.13 -6.34 -2.56
C ILE A 95 -20.21 -5.04 -1.80
N PHE A 96 -20.17 -3.93 -2.52
CA PHE A 96 -20.40 -2.60 -1.98
C PHE A 96 -21.82 -2.17 -2.26
N ILE A 97 -22.51 -1.67 -1.23
CA ILE A 97 -23.87 -1.15 -1.32
C ILE A 97 -23.82 0.30 -0.84
N ASP A 98 -24.21 1.25 -1.68
CA ASP A 98 -24.30 2.66 -1.30
C ASP A 98 -25.33 2.81 -0.17
N ALA A 99 -24.96 3.41 0.96
CA ALA A 99 -25.85 3.52 2.11
C ALA A 99 -26.88 4.66 1.97
N GLU A 100 -26.71 5.56 0.99
CA GLU A 100 -27.65 6.63 0.65
C GLU A 100 -28.70 6.17 -0.38
N THR A 101 -28.26 5.48 -1.45
CA THR A 101 -29.15 5.07 -2.57
C THR A 101 -29.53 3.60 -2.51
N GLY A 102 -28.67 2.78 -1.90
CA GLY A 102 -28.75 1.33 -1.93
C GLY A 102 -28.36 0.72 -3.27
N ASP A 103 -27.60 1.42 -4.11
CA ASP A 103 -27.05 0.80 -5.31
C ASP A 103 -25.97 -0.21 -4.93
N ALA A 104 -26.12 -1.46 -5.38
CA ALA A 104 -25.17 -2.54 -5.12
C ALA A 104 -24.23 -2.73 -6.31
N ARG A 105 -22.92 -2.85 -6.04
CA ARG A 105 -21.86 -3.08 -7.03
C ARG A 105 -20.84 -4.08 -6.53
N MET A 106 -20.33 -4.93 -7.43
CA MET A 106 -19.21 -5.82 -7.12
C MET A 106 -17.94 -4.99 -6.89
N SER A 107 -17.08 -5.42 -5.97
CA SER A 107 -15.76 -4.83 -5.81
C SER A 107 -14.97 -4.96 -7.11
N ALA A 108 -14.48 -3.83 -7.63
CA ALA A 108 -13.49 -3.88 -8.70
C ALA A 108 -12.26 -4.65 -8.23
N GLN A 109 -11.67 -5.47 -9.11
CA GLN A 109 -10.43 -6.14 -8.76
C GLN A 109 -9.32 -5.10 -8.50
N PRO A 110 -8.48 -5.30 -7.47
CA PRO A 110 -7.40 -4.38 -7.19
C PRO A 110 -6.42 -4.37 -8.35
N THR A 111 -6.12 -3.17 -8.84
CA THR A 111 -5.10 -2.96 -9.89
C THR A 111 -3.72 -3.41 -9.39
N TRP A 112 -2.78 -3.66 -10.31
CA TRP A 112 -1.39 -4.02 -9.95
C TRP A 112 -0.75 -2.97 -9.02
N LYS A 113 -1.09 -1.68 -9.19
CA LYS A 113 -0.66 -0.60 -8.30
C LYS A 113 -1.22 -0.79 -6.91
N THR A 114 -2.54 -0.97 -6.80
CA THR A 114 -3.23 -1.16 -5.52
C THR A 114 -2.71 -2.39 -4.77
N ARG A 115 -2.41 -3.49 -5.48
CA ARG A 115 -1.79 -4.69 -4.89
C ARG A 115 -0.40 -4.42 -4.34
N PHE A 116 0.46 -3.78 -5.15
CA PHE A 116 1.82 -3.43 -4.72
C PHE A 116 1.83 -2.57 -3.46
N PHE A 117 1.00 -1.52 -3.41
CA PHE A 117 0.88 -0.65 -2.24
C PHE A 117 0.25 -1.34 -1.02
N ARG A 118 -0.77 -2.21 -1.22
CA ARG A 118 -1.39 -2.97 -0.12
C ARG A 118 -0.43 -4.00 0.49
N GLU A 119 0.35 -4.70 -0.32
CA GLU A 119 1.20 -5.78 0.18
C GLU A 119 2.50 -5.24 0.79
N ALA A 120 3.04 -4.13 0.26
CA ALA A 120 4.35 -3.63 0.67
C ALA A 120 4.34 -2.71 1.91
N HIS A 121 3.20 -2.11 2.29
CA HIS A 121 3.16 -1.03 3.29
C HIS A 121 2.07 -1.16 4.36
N PHE A 122 1.43 -2.34 4.49
CA PHE A 122 0.40 -2.56 5.51
C PHE A 122 0.97 -2.90 6.89
N TYR A 123 0.91 -1.95 7.82
CA TYR A 123 1.25 -2.15 9.24
C TYR A 123 0.00 -2.30 10.10
N PHE A 124 -0.70 -3.43 9.99
CA PHE A 124 -1.96 -3.70 10.73
C PHE A 124 -1.83 -3.53 12.25
N PHE A 125 -0.63 -3.74 12.82
CA PHE A 125 -0.39 -3.63 14.26
C PHE A 125 -0.30 -2.18 14.76
N ALA A 126 -0.11 -1.20 13.86
CA ALA A 126 0.27 0.16 14.25
C ALA A 126 -0.90 1.11 14.51
N GLY A 127 -2.14 0.73 14.17
CA GLY A 127 -3.32 1.58 14.37
C GLY A 127 -3.13 3.00 13.81
N SER A 128 -3.39 4.03 14.62
CA SER A 128 -3.21 5.44 14.23
C SER A 128 -1.77 5.83 13.92
N TRP A 129 -0.78 5.04 14.38
CA TRP A 129 0.64 5.28 14.09
C TRP A 129 1.08 4.72 12.73
N GLN A 130 0.21 4.00 12.01
CA GLN A 130 0.56 3.36 10.75
C GLN A 130 1.21 4.32 9.74
N VAL A 131 0.60 5.48 9.51
CA VAL A 131 1.12 6.47 8.55
C VAL A 131 2.44 7.07 9.03
N THR A 132 2.54 7.41 10.32
CA THR A 132 3.75 7.98 10.91
C THR A 132 4.93 7.01 10.85
N LEU A 133 4.72 5.74 11.22
CA LEU A 133 5.75 4.70 11.15
C LEU A 133 6.14 4.39 9.71
N LEU A 134 5.19 4.37 8.79
CA LEU A 134 5.45 4.20 7.37
C LEU A 134 6.37 5.31 6.84
N LEU A 135 6.06 6.57 7.14
CA LEU A 135 6.88 7.71 6.74
C LEU A 135 8.28 7.66 7.35
N LEU A 136 8.38 7.30 8.64
CA LEU A 136 9.65 7.20 9.35
C LEU A 136 10.51 6.07 8.79
N PHE A 137 9.97 4.87 8.61
CA PHE A 137 10.71 3.73 8.06
C PHE A 137 11.07 3.94 6.60
N SER A 138 10.19 4.53 5.80
CA SER A 138 10.49 4.92 4.42
C SER A 138 11.61 5.95 4.37
N GLY A 139 11.60 6.94 5.26
CA GLY A 139 12.67 7.95 5.36
C GLY A 139 14.02 7.35 5.75
N LEU A 140 14.05 6.49 6.77
CA LEU A 140 15.27 5.79 7.18
C LEU A 140 15.81 4.88 6.07
N ALA A 141 14.94 4.14 5.40
CA ALA A 141 15.31 3.29 4.27
C ALA A 141 15.85 4.09 3.09
N ALA A 142 15.20 5.22 2.75
CA ALA A 142 15.67 6.12 1.70
C ALA A 142 17.05 6.70 2.03
N LEU A 143 17.25 7.21 3.26
CA LEU A 143 18.54 7.72 3.72
C LEU A 143 19.63 6.64 3.68
N SER A 144 19.32 5.42 4.13
CA SER A 144 20.25 4.29 4.06
C SER A 144 20.62 3.93 2.62
N ALA A 145 19.65 3.85 1.72
CA ALA A 145 19.89 3.55 0.31
C ALA A 145 20.70 4.67 -0.38
N ILE A 146 20.34 5.94 -0.18
CA ILE A 146 21.03 7.09 -0.77
C ILE A 146 22.48 7.17 -0.28
N THR A 147 22.71 7.00 1.03
CA THR A 147 24.07 6.99 1.59
C THR A 147 24.90 5.83 1.06
N GLY A 148 24.32 4.63 0.95
CA GLY A 148 24.96 3.46 0.34
C GLY A 148 25.35 3.69 -1.12
N ILE A 149 24.44 4.23 -1.93
CA ILE A 149 24.67 4.59 -3.33
C ILE A 149 25.79 5.65 -3.43
N TYR A 150 25.71 6.71 -2.63
CA TYR A 150 26.69 7.79 -2.62
C TYR A 150 28.10 7.28 -2.31
N LEU A 151 28.26 6.49 -1.24
CA LEU A 151 29.55 5.90 -0.85
C LEU A 151 30.11 5.00 -1.95
N ASN A 152 29.25 4.26 -2.65
CA ASN A 152 29.63 3.45 -3.79
C ASN A 152 30.17 4.29 -4.95
N ILE A 153 29.43 5.34 -5.33
CA ILE A 153 29.83 6.27 -6.39
C ILE A 153 31.17 6.90 -6.05
N VAL A 154 31.35 7.38 -4.82
CA VAL A 154 32.62 7.97 -4.35
C VAL A 154 33.76 6.96 -4.43
N TYR A 155 33.55 5.72 -4.01
CA TYR A 155 34.56 4.66 -4.09
C TYR A 155 35.00 4.40 -5.53
N TRP A 156 34.06 4.14 -6.43
CA TRP A 156 34.39 3.83 -7.83
C TRP A 156 34.97 5.03 -8.56
N SER A 157 34.45 6.24 -8.34
CA SER A 157 34.99 7.47 -8.92
C SER A 157 36.44 7.71 -8.52
N ARG A 158 36.79 7.53 -7.24
CA ARG A 158 38.19 7.62 -6.76
C ARG A 158 39.08 6.53 -7.35
N LYS A 159 38.55 5.32 -7.54
CA LYS A 159 39.28 4.20 -8.15
C LYS A 159 39.58 4.43 -9.62
N PHE A 160 38.62 4.98 -10.39
CA PHE A 160 38.82 5.31 -11.81
C PHE A 160 39.75 6.51 -12.00
N ARG A 161 39.68 7.52 -11.13
CA ARG A 161 40.53 8.72 -11.18
C ARG A 161 42.00 8.48 -10.79
N ARG A 162 42.30 7.37 -10.10
CA ARG A 162 43.65 6.97 -9.65
C ARG A 162 44.38 6.01 -10.60
N ARG A 163 43.86 5.74 -11.81
CA ARG A 163 44.67 5.04 -12.83
C ARG A 163 45.71 6.04 -13.37
N PRO A 164 47.02 5.82 -13.14
CA PRO A 164 48.04 6.67 -13.74
C PRO A 164 48.01 6.48 -15.26
N ALA A 165 48.34 7.56 -15.98
CA ALA A 165 48.69 7.49 -17.39
C ALA A 165 49.70 6.36 -17.58
N ARG A 166 49.39 5.44 -18.50
CA ARG A 166 50.39 4.51 -19.01
C ARG A 166 51.36 5.35 -19.84
N GLU A 167 52.53 5.64 -19.28
CA GLU A 167 53.75 5.87 -20.06
C GLU A 167 54.40 4.52 -20.34
#